data_AF-A0A134CM86-F1
#
_entry.id   AF-A0A134CM86-F1
#
_cell.length_a   1.000
_cell.length_b   1.000
_cell.length_c   1.000
_cell.angle_alpha   90.00
_cell.angle_beta   90.00
_cell.angle_gamma   90.00
#
_symmetry.space_group_name_H-M   'P 1'
#
loop_
_entity.id
_entity.type
_entity.pdbx_description
1 polymer ?
#
loop_
_entity_poly.entity_id
_entity_poly.type
_entity_poly.pdbx_seq_one_letter_code
_entity_poly.pdbx_strand_id
1 'polypeptide(L)'
;MKNVRKGIILILILYMGLVIIGLLVNFIYMIGCKEQAEARFRTLESVYLQEIEVPNGAYVYDEKRSANSLKLSITKYVRTNMSKEKIDSFFMKQAKEKHWDVGKWGHTSNLRSYYVLKNLYWITIEYNENKIIITVSFNDIYQKF
;
A
#
# COMPACT_ATOMS: atom_id res chain seq x y z
N MET A 1 -48.14 21.90 -28.58
CA MET A 1 -46.74 22.05 -28.12
C MET A 1 -46.55 22.13 -26.59
N LYS A 2 -47.46 22.72 -25.80
CA LYS A 2 -47.31 22.84 -24.32
C LYS A 2 -47.20 21.49 -23.59
N ASN A 3 -47.97 20.47 -23.99
CA ASN A 3 -47.96 19.16 -23.34
C ASN A 3 -46.71 18.32 -23.68
N VAL A 4 -46.18 18.46 -24.90
CA VAL A 4 -44.92 17.82 -25.31
C VAL A 4 -43.73 18.38 -24.52
N ARG A 5 -43.67 19.71 -24.31
CA ARG A 5 -42.65 20.34 -23.45
C ARG A 5 -42.72 19.86 -22.00
N LYS A 6 -43.92 19.68 -21.43
CA LYS A 6 -44.10 19.15 -20.07
C LYS A 6 -43.62 17.69 -19.94
N GLY A 7 -43.82 16.87 -20.98
CA GLY A 7 -43.31 15.49 -21.03
C GLY A 7 -41.78 15.40 -21.09
N ILE A 8 -41.14 16.25 -21.89
CA ILE A 8 -39.67 16.30 -21.99
C ILE A 8 -39.03 16.73 -20.66
N ILE A 9 -39.62 17.72 -19.97
CA ILE A 9 -39.15 18.16 -18.65
C ILE A 9 -39.27 17.03 -17.62
N LEU A 10 -40.36 16.25 -17.66
CA LEU A 10 -40.55 15.12 -16.76
C LEU A 10 -39.50 14.02 -16.97
N ILE A 11 -39.19 13.69 -18.24
CA ILE A 11 -38.15 12.72 -18.59
C ILE A 11 -36.77 13.19 -18.13
N LEU A 12 -36.46 14.49 -18.30
CA LEU A 12 -35.21 15.08 -17.83
C LEU A 12 -35.05 14.99 -16.31
N ILE A 13 -36.12 15.27 -15.55
CA ILE A 13 -36.11 15.17 -14.08
C ILE A 13 -35.88 13.71 -13.64
N LEU A 14 -36.58 12.75 -14.28
CA LEU A 14 -36.42 11.33 -13.99
C LEU A 14 -34.99 10.85 -14.31
N TYR A 15 -34.42 11.30 -15.43
CA TYR A 15 -33.06 10.97 -15.82
C TYR A 15 -32.03 11.52 -14.84
N MET A 16 -32.16 12.78 -14.42
CA MET A 16 -31.26 13.38 -13.42
C MET A 16 -31.35 12.66 -12.07
N GLY A 17 -32.55 12.22 -11.67
CA GLY A 17 -32.74 11.41 -10.47
C GLY A 17 -31.98 10.08 -10.53
N LEU A 18 -32.04 9.37 -11.66
CA LEU A 18 -31.30 8.11 -11.86
C LEU A 18 -29.79 8.32 -11.83
N VAL A 19 -29.28 9.41 -12.43
CA VAL A 19 -27.85 9.76 -12.40
C VAL A 19 -27.38 10.03 -10.97
N ILE A 20 -28.15 10.80 -10.20
CA ILE A 20 -27.83 11.11 -8.80
C ILE A 20 -27.79 9.84 -7.94
N ILE A 21 -28.76 8.94 -8.10
CA ILE A 21 -28.77 7.64 -7.38
C ILE A 21 -27.54 6.81 -7.77
N GLY A 22 -27.18 6.75 -9.05
CA GLY A 22 -25.99 6.04 -9.52
C GLY A 22 -24.68 6.60 -8.92
N LEU A 23 -24.58 7.92 -8.78
CA LEU A 23 -23.44 8.57 -8.12
C LEU A 23 -23.41 8.28 -6.61
N LEU A 24 -24.57 8.30 -5.94
CA LEU A 24 -24.70 7.96 -4.52
C LEU A 24 -24.27 6.52 -4.23
N VAL A 25 -24.70 5.56 -5.06
CA VAL A 25 -24.30 4.15 -4.91
C VAL A 25 -22.80 3.98 -5.10
N ASN A 26 -22.21 4.62 -6.11
CA ASN A 26 -20.75 4.61 -6.31
C ASN A 26 -19.99 5.23 -5.13
N PHE A 27 -20.52 6.32 -4.54
CA PHE A 27 -19.91 6.98 -3.40
C PHE A 27 -19.96 6.11 -2.14
N ILE A 28 -21.10 5.47 -1.85
CA ILE A 28 -21.24 4.53 -0.73
C ILE A 28 -20.30 3.33 -0.92
N TYR A 29 -20.20 2.80 -2.14
CA TYR A 29 -19.27 1.72 -2.47
C TYR A 29 -17.81 2.14 -2.22
N MET A 30 -17.41 3.34 -2.65
CA MET A 30 -16.06 3.87 -2.37
C MET A 30 -15.78 4.03 -0.88
N ILE A 31 -16.75 4.50 -0.09
CA ILE A 31 -16.60 4.62 1.37
C ILE A 31 -16.43 3.24 2.01
N GLY A 32 -17.29 2.28 1.65
CA GLY A 32 -17.21 0.91 2.19
C GLY A 32 -15.88 0.23 1.87
N CYS A 33 -15.36 0.41 0.64
CA CYS A 33 -14.03 -0.06 0.28
C CYS A 33 -12.91 0.61 1.11
N LYS A 34 -13.03 1.92 1.38
CA LYS A 34 -12.05 2.65 2.20
C LYS A 34 -12.05 2.15 3.65
N GLU A 35 -13.21 2.01 4.28
CA GLU A 35 -13.33 1.52 5.66
C GLU A 35 -12.82 0.08 5.80
N GLN A 36 -13.12 -0.78 4.81
CA GLN A 36 -12.61 -2.15 4.78
C GLN A 36 -11.08 -2.20 4.61
N ALA A 37 -10.52 -1.35 3.76
CA ALA A 37 -9.07 -1.24 3.58
C ALA A 37 -8.38 -0.73 4.86
N GLU A 38 -8.95 0.26 5.55
CA GLU A 38 -8.42 0.78 6.82
C GLU A 38 -8.48 -0.25 7.95
N ALA A 39 -9.58 -1.00 8.07
CA ALA A 39 -9.68 -2.08 9.06
C ALA A 39 -8.65 -3.19 8.79
N ARG A 40 -8.45 -3.56 7.52
CA ARG A 40 -7.39 -4.50 7.11
C ARG A 40 -5.99 -3.94 7.40
N PHE A 41 -5.78 -2.64 7.21
CA PHE A 41 -4.52 -1.98 7.52
C PHE A 41 -4.14 -2.17 8.99
N ARG A 42 -5.07 -1.95 9.92
CA ARG A 42 -4.79 -2.11 11.37
C ARG A 42 -4.40 -3.55 11.72
N THR A 43 -5.08 -4.52 11.13
CA THR A 43 -4.77 -5.94 11.35
C THR A 43 -3.40 -6.30 10.77
N LEU A 44 -3.09 -5.90 9.54
CA LEU A 44 -1.78 -6.17 8.92
C LEU A 44 -0.64 -5.41 9.61
N GLU A 45 -0.89 -4.20 10.09
CA GLU A 45 0.07 -3.39 10.86
C GLU A 45 0.47 -4.10 12.15
N SER A 46 -0.51 -4.62 12.91
CA SER A 46 -0.25 -5.36 14.15
C SER A 46 0.56 -6.64 13.96
N VAL A 47 0.47 -7.27 12.78
CA VAL A 47 1.09 -8.57 12.51
C VAL A 47 2.46 -8.44 11.84
N TYR A 48 2.66 -7.48 10.95
CA TYR A 48 3.82 -7.49 10.04
C TYR A 48 4.75 -6.28 10.15
N LEU A 49 4.29 -5.15 10.69
CA LEU A 49 5.08 -3.91 10.71
C LEU A 49 5.85 -3.67 12.00
N GLN A 50 5.39 -4.26 13.10
CA GLN A 50 6.20 -4.38 14.31
C GLN A 50 7.42 -5.29 14.10
N GLU A 51 7.41 -6.14 13.07
CA GLU A 51 8.49 -7.10 12.82
C GLU A 51 9.64 -6.55 11.97
N ILE A 52 9.53 -5.38 11.33
CA ILE A 52 10.64 -4.85 10.51
C ILE A 52 11.39 -3.81 11.32
N GLU A 53 12.51 -4.26 11.89
CA GLU A 53 13.45 -3.40 12.62
C GLU A 53 14.30 -2.61 11.63
N VAL A 54 14.82 -1.47 12.08
CA VAL A 54 15.82 -0.69 11.35
C VAL A 54 17.21 -1.00 11.91
N PRO A 55 18.27 -0.95 11.08
CA PRO A 55 19.61 -1.27 11.56
C PRO A 55 20.08 -0.29 12.65
N ASN A 56 20.86 -0.79 13.60
CA ASN A 56 21.45 0.04 14.67
C ASN A 56 22.28 1.19 14.08
N GLY A 57 22.01 2.41 14.53
CA GLY A 57 22.62 3.63 13.99
C GLY A 57 21.82 4.29 12.85
N ALA A 58 20.66 3.74 12.49
CA ALA A 58 19.68 4.37 11.63
C ALA A 58 18.50 4.91 12.46
N TYR A 59 17.92 6.04 12.05
CA TYR A 59 16.73 6.61 12.69
C TYR A 59 15.61 6.87 11.67
N VAL A 60 14.38 6.50 12.04
CA VAL A 60 13.17 6.78 11.25
C VAL A 60 12.75 8.22 11.53
N TYR A 61 12.64 9.05 10.49
CA TYR A 61 12.24 10.46 10.64
C TYR A 61 10.83 10.76 10.13
N ASP A 62 10.28 9.89 9.30
CA ASP A 62 8.91 10.00 8.81
C ASP A 62 8.39 8.60 8.48
N GLU A 63 7.07 8.42 8.62
CA GLU A 63 6.36 7.21 8.23
C GLU A 63 5.09 7.58 7.50
N LYS A 64 4.94 7.10 6.26
CA LYS A 64 3.75 7.32 5.45
C LYS A 64 3.01 6.02 5.21
N ARG A 65 1.69 6.14 5.22
CA ARG A 65 0.74 5.04 5.09
C ARG A 65 -0.11 5.30 3.87
N SER A 66 -0.19 4.32 2.98
CA SER A 66 -1.00 4.40 1.77
C SER A 66 -1.85 3.13 1.67
N ALA A 67 -3.15 3.33 1.56
CA ALA A 67 -4.12 2.30 1.26
C ALA A 67 -4.91 2.75 0.01
N ASN A 68 -4.92 1.91 -1.02
CA ASN A 68 -5.85 2.05 -2.13
C ASN A 68 -6.52 0.70 -2.40
N SER A 69 -7.44 0.66 -3.37
CA SER A 69 -8.23 -0.54 -3.70
C SER A 69 -7.42 -1.73 -4.20
N LEU A 70 -6.11 -1.59 -4.42
CA LEU A 70 -5.23 -2.62 -4.99
C LEU A 70 -3.97 -2.89 -4.16
N LYS A 71 -3.61 -2.00 -3.24
CA LYS A 71 -2.33 -2.03 -2.55
C LYS A 71 -2.41 -1.35 -1.19
N LEU A 72 -1.89 -2.06 -0.19
CA LEU A 72 -1.60 -1.53 1.13
C LEU A 72 -0.08 -1.41 1.26
N SER A 73 0.42 -0.24 1.63
CA SER A 73 1.85 -0.04 1.84
C SER A 73 2.15 0.92 2.97
N ILE A 74 3.23 0.60 3.70
CA ILE A 74 3.86 1.51 4.65
C ILE A 74 5.26 1.82 4.18
N THR A 75 5.60 3.10 4.18
CA THR A 75 6.91 3.60 3.81
C THR A 75 7.55 4.26 5.02
N LYS A 76 8.64 3.68 5.52
CA LYS A 76 9.51 4.28 6.53
C LYS A 76 10.64 5.02 5.84
N TYR A 77 10.78 6.30 6.17
CA TYR A 77 11.89 7.12 5.72
C TYR A 77 12.95 7.13 6.81
N VAL A 78 14.12 6.62 6.47
CA VAL A 78 15.17 6.35 7.44
C VAL A 78 16.43 7.10 7.03
N ARG A 79 17.11 7.68 8.00
CA ARG A 79 18.42 8.30 7.80
C ARG A 79 19.50 7.42 8.41
N THR A 80 20.56 7.20 7.65
CA THR A 80 21.68 6.35 8.08
C THR A 80 22.94 6.72 7.33
N ASN A 81 24.08 6.58 8.00
CA ASN A 81 25.41 6.71 7.39
C ASN A 81 26.01 5.33 7.07
N MET A 82 25.22 4.26 7.19
CA MET A 82 25.66 2.90 6.88
C MET A 82 25.75 2.68 5.38
N SER A 83 26.74 1.90 4.95
CA SER A 83 26.84 1.50 3.55
C SER A 83 25.71 0.53 3.19
N LYS A 84 25.39 0.46 1.89
CA LYS A 84 24.37 -0.44 1.35
C LYS A 84 24.61 -1.89 1.77
N GLU A 85 25.85 -2.35 1.74
CA GLU A 85 26.22 -3.73 2.08
C GLU A 85 25.87 -4.07 3.53
N LYS A 86 26.10 -3.12 4.46
CA LYS A 86 25.74 -3.30 5.87
C LYS A 86 24.23 -3.34 6.07
N ILE A 87 23.50 -2.53 5.31
CA ILE A 87 22.03 -2.47 5.37
C ILE A 87 21.44 -3.77 4.79
N ASP A 88 21.89 -4.19 3.60
CA ASP A 88 21.46 -5.44 2.99
C ASP A 88 21.76 -6.64 3.91
N SER A 89 22.96 -6.69 4.50
CA SER A 89 23.36 -7.76 5.43
C SER A 89 22.47 -7.81 6.67
N PHE A 90 22.10 -6.65 7.23
CA PHE A 90 21.16 -6.56 8.35
C PHE A 90 19.79 -7.16 7.98
N PHE A 91 19.21 -6.76 6.85
CA PHE A 91 17.90 -7.28 6.41
C PHE A 91 17.96 -8.76 6.05
N MET A 92 19.06 -9.25 5.48
CA MET A 92 19.26 -10.69 5.26
C MET A 92 19.33 -11.48 6.57
N LYS A 93 20.05 -10.95 7.57
CA LYS A 93 20.13 -11.57 8.90
C LYS A 93 18.75 -11.62 9.56
N GLN A 94 18.03 -10.50 9.57
CA GLN A 94 16.67 -10.44 10.09
C GLN A 94 15.74 -11.39 9.36
N ALA A 95 15.84 -11.47 8.04
CA ALA A 95 15.03 -12.40 7.24
C ALA A 95 15.28 -13.86 7.62
N LYS A 96 16.54 -14.24 7.86
CA LYS A 96 16.89 -15.59 8.32
C LYS A 96 16.36 -15.88 9.72
N GLU A 97 16.49 -14.93 10.65
CA GLU A 97 16.01 -15.05 12.04
C GLU A 97 14.48 -15.16 12.12
N LYS A 98 13.76 -14.44 11.26
CA LYS A 98 12.30 -14.44 11.22
C LYS A 98 11.71 -15.49 10.27
N HIS A 99 12.55 -16.39 9.75
CA HIS A 99 12.17 -17.44 8.79
C HIS A 99 11.39 -16.89 7.60
N TRP A 100 11.80 -15.73 7.10
CA TRP A 100 11.23 -15.12 5.92
C TRP A 100 11.69 -15.90 4.69
N ASP A 101 10.73 -16.24 3.82
CA ASP A 101 11.02 -16.93 2.56
C ASP A 101 11.62 -15.93 1.56
N VAL A 102 12.93 -15.72 1.65
CA VAL A 102 13.72 -14.84 0.78
C VAL A 102 13.91 -15.49 -0.60
N GLY A 103 12.83 -16.02 -1.17
CA GLY A 103 12.87 -16.93 -2.32
C GLY A 103 13.04 -16.25 -3.67
N LYS A 104 12.75 -14.95 -3.81
CA LYS A 104 12.89 -14.23 -5.08
C LYS A 104 13.44 -12.82 -4.88
N TRP A 105 14.71 -12.67 -5.20
CA TRP A 105 15.32 -11.36 -5.46
C TRP A 105 14.60 -10.77 -6.68
N GLY A 106 13.73 -9.78 -6.46
CA GLY A 106 13.36 -8.86 -7.53
C GLY A 106 14.62 -8.11 -8.01
N HIS A 107 14.56 -7.48 -9.19
CA HIS A 107 15.71 -6.80 -9.81
C HIS A 107 16.42 -5.87 -8.80
N THR A 108 17.55 -6.32 -8.26
CA THR A 108 18.36 -5.52 -7.32
C THR A 108 19.35 -4.69 -8.11
N SER A 109 19.47 -3.41 -7.76
CA SER A 109 20.44 -2.48 -8.31
C SER A 109 21.24 -1.83 -7.19
N ASN A 110 22.25 -1.04 -7.54
CA ASN A 110 22.97 -0.21 -6.54
C ASN A 110 22.03 0.74 -5.77
N LEU A 111 20.85 1.04 -6.32
CA LEU A 111 19.89 1.98 -5.75
C LEU A 111 18.70 1.29 -5.09
N ARG A 112 18.50 -0.02 -5.26
CA ARG A 112 17.30 -0.69 -4.77
C ARG A 112 17.49 -2.17 -4.47
N SER A 113 17.02 -2.61 -3.31
CA SER A 113 16.91 -4.02 -2.90
C SER A 113 15.43 -4.42 -2.75
N TYR A 114 15.10 -5.68 -3.07
CA TYR A 114 13.75 -6.23 -2.97
C TYR A 114 13.78 -7.54 -2.18
N TYR A 115 12.92 -7.65 -1.17
CA TYR A 115 12.77 -8.85 -0.34
C TYR A 115 11.31 -9.28 -0.38
N VAL A 116 11.04 -10.51 -0.82
CA VAL A 116 9.70 -11.10 -0.71
C VAL A 116 9.60 -11.76 0.66
N LEU A 117 8.55 -11.47 1.42
CA LEU A 117 8.34 -11.99 2.76
C LEU A 117 7.05 -12.81 2.79
N LYS A 118 7.16 -14.11 2.50
CA LYS A 118 6.00 -15.01 2.27
C LYS A 118 5.10 -14.50 1.12
N ASN A 119 4.19 -15.35 0.63
CA ASN A 119 3.37 -15.11 -0.58
C ASN A 119 2.42 -13.88 -0.55
N LEU A 120 2.52 -12.97 0.43
CA LEU A 120 1.53 -11.91 0.68
C LEU A 120 2.12 -10.49 0.74
N TYR A 121 3.43 -10.31 0.96
CA TYR A 121 4.03 -8.96 0.99
C TYR A 121 5.50 -8.94 0.59
N TRP A 122 5.96 -7.78 0.13
CA TRP A 122 7.36 -7.52 -0.23
C TRP A 122 7.87 -6.24 0.43
N ILE A 123 9.14 -6.24 0.80
CA ILE A 123 9.90 -5.06 1.21
C ILE A 123 10.70 -4.58 0.01
N THR A 124 10.60 -3.28 -0.27
CA THR A 124 11.50 -2.56 -1.16
C THR A 124 12.34 -1.63 -0.32
N ILE A 125 13.66 -1.65 -0.53
CA ILE A 125 14.60 -0.72 0.11
C ILE A 125 15.24 0.10 -0.99
N GLU A 126 15.04 1.41 -0.97
CA GLU A 126 15.68 2.33 -1.89
C GLU A 126 16.81 3.05 -1.18
N TYR A 127 17.96 3.14 -1.84
CA TYR A 127 19.20 3.70 -1.31
C TYR A 127 19.47 5.06 -1.96
N ASN A 128 19.66 6.09 -1.14
CA ASN A 128 19.99 7.44 -1.58
C ASN A 128 20.97 8.07 -0.59
N GLU A 129 22.27 8.06 -0.89
CA GLU A 129 23.34 8.60 -0.03
C GLU A 129 23.14 8.31 1.47
N ASN A 130 22.59 9.28 2.22
CA ASN A 130 22.37 9.19 3.67
C ASN A 130 20.91 8.88 4.07
N LYS A 131 20.07 8.50 3.11
CA LYS A 131 18.65 8.23 3.23
C LYS A 131 18.35 6.87 2.64
N ILE A 132 17.55 6.10 3.35
CA ILE A 132 16.93 4.91 2.79
C ILE A 132 15.41 5.02 2.92
N ILE A 133 14.72 4.48 1.93
CA ILE A 133 13.26 4.42 1.89
C ILE A 133 12.90 2.94 1.96
N ILE A 134 12.32 2.52 3.08
CA ILE A 134 11.88 1.15 3.29
C ILE A 134 10.38 1.12 3.07
N THR A 135 9.94 0.48 1.99
CA THR A 135 8.52 0.32 1.67
C THR A 135 8.11 -1.12 1.83
N VAL A 136 7.23 -1.38 2.78
CA VAL A 136 6.56 -2.67 2.96
C VAL A 136 5.25 -2.59 2.20
N SER A 137 5.08 -3.44 1.20
CA SER A 137 3.88 -3.51 0.38
C SER A 137 3.22 -4.86 0.54
N PHE A 138 1.95 -4.85 0.91
CA PHE A 138 1.10 -6.03 0.87
C PHE A 138 0.47 -6.09 -0.51
N ASN A 139 0.62 -7.23 -1.17
CA ASN A 139 -0.08 -7.47 -2.41
C ASN A 139 -1.51 -7.85 -2.01
N ASP A 140 -2.49 -7.00 -2.36
CA ASP A 140 -3.88 -7.25 -2.03
C ASP A 140 -4.35 -8.45 -2.87
N ILE A 141 -4.41 -9.63 -2.25
CA ILE A 141 -5.46 -10.66 -2.18
C ILE A 141 -6.31 -10.99 -3.44
N TYR A 142 -6.35 -10.19 -4.51
CA TYR A 142 -6.96 -10.59 -5.80
C TYR A 142 -6.17 -11.67 -6.55
N GLN A 143 -5.02 -12.13 -6.05
CA GLN A 143 -4.36 -13.31 -6.63
C GLN A 143 -5.11 -14.63 -6.38
N LYS A 144 -6.21 -14.64 -5.62
CA LYS A 144 -7.16 -15.76 -5.61
C LYS A 144 -8.61 -15.25 -5.51
N PHE A 145 -9.11 -14.65 -6.59
CA PHE A 145 -10.49 -14.84 -7.04
C PHE A 145 -10.52 -14.86 -8.57
#